data_AF-A0A4V1SXP9-F1
#
_entry.id   AF-A0A4V1SXP9-F1
#
_cell.length_a   1.000
_cell.length_b   1.000
_cell.length_c   1.000
_cell.angle_alpha   90.00
_cell.angle_beta   90.00
_cell.angle_gamma   90.00
#
_symmetry.space_group_name_H-M   'P 1'
#
loop_
_entity.id
_entity.type
_entity.pdbx_description
1 polymer ?
#
loop_
_entity_poly.entity_id
_entity_poly.type
_entity_poly.pdbx_seq_one_letter_code
_entity_poly.pdbx_strand_id
1 'polypeptide(L)'
;MKTRLLYFLLLSTAAIWSACKKHDYAAGQLSPVTSVEDVRALYKGTDVIIDRNGLMGAYQVTGVVISQPDSGNAPAGVVVMQNTRRNKTRGIILRLDNANVYKPGDSLRINIEGKTLTKVNGSLQIKGLTSESITKVSEDRPINVQSTSSYSINLKPGEFESTVVKITSGTVNPIPTLGDTFTGDKSIVNGADSIILHTEPTANYAEAEVPATANFTGIVFVSQASDGTDVLQIWPRTGSDITDRIAPPDPNGPKLGKFPVIITGFVNDAKGGDANYEYFQFMATRDINFEETPMAVVTCTNAGTAEPYKGTAPAGG
;
A
#
# COMPACT_ATOMS: atom_id res chain seq x y z
N MET A 1 73.35 -48.64 5.95
CA MET A 1 72.35 -48.11 4.99
C MET A 1 70.92 -48.14 5.53
N LYS A 2 70.46 -49.21 6.20
CA LYS A 2 69.06 -49.35 6.67
C LYS A 2 68.58 -48.25 7.63
N THR A 3 69.43 -47.79 8.55
CA THR A 3 69.04 -46.76 9.54
C THR A 3 68.88 -45.37 8.95
N ARG A 4 69.74 -44.98 7.99
CA ARG A 4 69.63 -43.69 7.29
C ARG A 4 68.39 -43.61 6.40
N LEU A 5 68.00 -44.73 5.79
CA LEU A 5 66.78 -44.84 5.00
C LEU A 5 65.53 -44.68 5.89
N LEU A 6 65.56 -45.25 7.10
CA LEU A 6 64.48 -45.14 8.08
C LEU A 6 64.27 -43.68 8.54
N TYR A 7 65.36 -42.95 8.82
CA TYR A 7 65.27 -41.53 9.17
C TYR A 7 64.74 -40.67 8.03
N PHE A 8 65.11 -40.98 6.78
CA PHE A 8 64.57 -40.29 5.60
C PHE A 8 63.07 -40.54 5.43
N LEU A 9 62.60 -41.76 5.70
CA LEU A 9 61.19 -42.14 5.61
C LEU A 9 60.34 -41.50 6.74
N LEU A 10 60.92 -41.35 7.93
CA LEU A 10 60.30 -40.64 9.06
C LEU A 10 60.22 -39.13 8.81
N LEU A 11 61.23 -38.54 8.17
CA LEU A 11 61.23 -37.11 7.84
C LEU A 11 60.21 -36.80 6.73
N SER A 12 60.12 -37.66 5.72
CA SER A 12 59.17 -37.48 4.61
C SER A 12 57.72 -37.68 5.06
N THR A 13 57.45 -38.62 5.96
CA THR A 13 56.10 -38.79 6.56
C THR A 13 55.68 -37.59 7.43
N ALA A 14 56.61 -37.01 8.21
CA ALA A 14 56.35 -35.78 8.96
C ALA A 14 56.10 -34.54 8.06
N ALA A 15 56.80 -34.44 6.93
CA ALA A 15 56.59 -33.38 5.94
C ALA A 15 55.24 -33.50 5.23
N ILE A 16 54.78 -34.73 4.94
CA ILE A 16 53.46 -34.98 4.32
C ILE A 16 52.31 -34.62 5.29
N TRP A 17 52.48 -34.87 6.59
CA TRP A 17 51.48 -34.49 7.61
C TRP A 17 51.40 -32.96 7.84
N SER A 18 52.48 -32.24 7.53
CA SER A 18 52.54 -30.77 7.65
C SER A 18 52.05 -30.04 6.39
N ALA A 19 51.91 -30.75 5.27
CA ALA A 19 51.48 -30.18 3.97
C ALA A 19 49.95 -30.08 3.83
N CYS A 20 49.18 -30.65 4.76
CA CYS A 20 47.73 -30.46 4.81
C CYS A 20 47.41 -29.07 5.35
N LYS A 21 47.39 -28.05 4.47
CA LYS A 21 46.77 -26.77 4.80
C LYS A 21 45.32 -27.04 5.17
N LYS A 22 44.94 -26.74 6.40
CA LYS A 22 43.54 -26.70 6.84
C LYS A 22 42.88 -25.56 6.05
N HIS A 23 42.34 -25.88 4.89
CA HIS A 23 41.57 -24.92 4.10
C HIS A 23 40.25 -24.69 4.85
N ASP A 24 40.11 -23.50 5.42
CA ASP A 24 38.86 -23.06 6.01
C ASP A 24 37.89 -22.67 4.88
N TYR A 25 37.29 -23.69 4.25
CA TYR A 25 36.29 -23.51 3.19
C TYR A 25 35.00 -22.81 3.68
N ALA A 26 34.93 -22.48 4.98
CA ALA A 26 33.79 -21.84 5.62
C ALA A 26 33.95 -20.33 5.83
N ALA A 27 35.07 -19.71 5.43
CA ALA A 27 35.24 -18.26 5.46
C ALA A 27 34.50 -17.58 4.30
N GLY A 28 33.18 -17.77 4.21
CA GLY A 28 32.34 -17.01 3.29
C GLY A 28 32.40 -15.51 3.63
N GLN A 29 32.59 -14.66 2.63
CA GLN A 29 32.46 -13.22 2.83
C GLN A 29 30.98 -12.87 3.00
N LEU A 30 30.66 -12.15 4.07
CA LEU A 30 29.31 -11.64 4.31
C LEU A 30 28.90 -10.72 3.14
N SER A 31 27.64 -10.84 2.71
CA SER A 31 27.16 -10.03 1.60
C SER A 31 27.20 -8.54 1.99
N PRO A 32 27.72 -7.65 1.12
CA PRO A 32 27.70 -6.22 1.39
C PRO A 32 26.28 -5.64 1.33
N VAL A 33 25.30 -6.39 0.80
CA VAL A 33 23.92 -5.96 0.59
C VAL A 33 23.00 -6.55 1.66
N THR A 34 22.20 -5.69 2.29
CA THR A 34 21.14 -6.07 3.23
C THR A 34 19.74 -5.80 2.67
N SER A 35 18.70 -6.24 3.38
CA SER A 35 17.32 -5.94 3.01
C SER A 35 16.83 -4.63 3.60
N VAL A 36 15.80 -4.03 2.98
CA VAL A 36 15.14 -2.85 3.56
C VAL A 36 14.50 -3.19 4.92
N GLU A 37 14.03 -4.42 5.13
CA GLU A 37 13.51 -4.88 6.42
C GLU A 37 14.56 -4.74 7.53
N ASP A 38 15.79 -5.19 7.28
CA ASP A 38 16.89 -5.13 8.24
C ASP A 38 17.31 -3.69 8.54
N VAL A 39 17.34 -2.81 7.52
CA VAL A 39 17.62 -1.38 7.70
C VAL A 39 16.53 -0.73 8.56
N ARG A 40 15.25 -0.96 8.24
CA ARG A 40 14.12 -0.43 9.02
C ARG A 40 14.17 -0.89 10.47
N ALA A 41 14.58 -2.13 10.72
CA ALA A 41 14.67 -2.70 12.06
C ALA A 41 15.70 -1.99 12.97
N LEU A 42 16.66 -1.24 12.40
CA LEU A 42 17.60 -0.42 13.18
C LEU A 42 16.91 0.71 13.93
N TYR A 43 15.81 1.26 13.40
CA TYR A 43 15.11 2.37 14.02
C TYR A 43 14.28 1.91 15.22
N LYS A 44 14.59 2.43 16.42
CA LYS A 44 13.91 2.09 17.69
C LYS A 44 13.20 3.28 18.34
N GLY A 45 12.77 4.26 17.52
CA GLY A 45 12.06 5.46 17.98
C GLY A 45 12.92 6.71 18.04
N THR A 46 14.23 6.59 17.83
CA THR A 46 15.18 7.71 17.75
C THR A 46 16.04 7.58 16.50
N ASP A 47 16.60 8.69 16.04
CA ASP A 47 17.54 8.72 14.92
C ASP A 47 18.73 7.78 15.15
N VAL A 48 19.13 7.07 14.10
CA VAL A 48 20.24 6.10 14.13
C VAL A 48 21.19 6.38 12.97
N ILE A 49 22.49 6.46 13.27
CA ILE A 49 23.53 6.41 12.24
C ILE A 49 23.70 4.95 11.83
N ILE A 50 23.52 4.67 10.55
CA ILE A 50 23.64 3.32 9.99
C ILE A 50 25.11 2.94 9.95
N ASP A 51 25.48 1.93 10.73
CA ASP A 51 26.81 1.34 10.74
C ASP A 51 26.79 -0.13 10.26
N ARG A 52 27.98 -0.65 9.92
CA ARG A 52 28.13 -2.05 9.47
C ARG A 52 27.83 -3.06 10.56
N ASN A 53 28.11 -2.74 11.83
CA ASN A 53 27.96 -3.69 12.92
C ASN A 53 26.47 -4.02 13.13
N GLY A 54 25.60 -3.03 13.06
CA GLY A 54 24.14 -3.18 13.13
C GLY A 54 23.54 -3.96 11.96
N LEU A 55 24.27 -4.08 10.85
CA LEU A 55 23.83 -4.78 9.63
C LEU A 55 24.68 -6.02 9.31
N MET A 56 25.34 -6.60 10.31
CA MET A 56 26.15 -7.82 10.15
C MET A 56 27.21 -7.70 9.03
N GLY A 57 27.86 -6.55 8.93
CA GLY A 57 28.89 -6.25 7.93
C GLY A 57 28.37 -5.67 6.62
N ALA A 58 27.06 -5.66 6.38
CA ALA A 58 26.49 -5.03 5.19
C ALA A 58 26.49 -3.50 5.31
N TYR A 59 26.63 -2.84 4.17
CA TYR A 59 26.66 -1.37 4.06
C TYR A 59 25.88 -0.86 2.86
N GLN A 60 25.23 -1.76 2.10
CA GLN A 60 24.45 -1.43 0.94
C GLN A 60 23.03 -1.96 1.06
N VAL A 61 22.09 -1.27 0.41
CA VAL A 61 20.74 -1.75 0.19
C VAL A 61 20.40 -1.62 -1.30
N THR A 62 19.57 -2.54 -1.79
CA THR A 62 19.06 -2.49 -3.17
C THR A 62 17.54 -2.43 -3.17
N GLY A 63 16.98 -1.79 -4.19
CA GLY A 63 15.54 -1.67 -4.34
C GLY A 63 15.17 -1.14 -5.73
N VAL A 64 13.90 -1.30 -6.07
CA VAL A 64 13.31 -0.73 -7.28
C VAL A 64 12.57 0.55 -6.88
N VAL A 65 12.81 1.63 -7.60
CA VAL A 65 12.13 2.91 -7.42
C VAL A 65 10.66 2.75 -7.78
N ILE A 66 9.80 3.26 -6.92
CA ILE A 66 8.35 3.24 -7.11
C ILE A 66 7.75 4.63 -7.19
N SER A 67 8.40 5.64 -6.61
CA SER A 67 7.96 7.05 -6.68
C SER A 67 8.12 7.64 -8.06
N GLN A 68 7.20 8.53 -8.44
CA GLN A 68 7.23 9.26 -9.70
C GLN A 68 7.15 10.77 -9.44
N PRO A 69 8.27 11.45 -9.11
CA PRO A 69 8.23 12.88 -8.78
C PRO A 69 7.66 13.77 -9.89
N ASP A 70 7.86 13.41 -11.16
CA ASP A 70 7.39 14.20 -12.30
C ASP A 70 5.85 14.28 -12.39
N SER A 71 5.12 13.40 -11.72
CA SER A 71 3.66 13.46 -11.71
C SER A 71 3.10 14.58 -10.85
N GLY A 72 3.93 15.14 -9.96
CA GLY A 72 3.55 16.19 -9.03
C GLY A 72 2.80 15.71 -7.78
N ASN A 73 2.58 14.40 -7.60
CA ASN A 73 1.99 13.82 -6.38
C ASN A 73 2.99 13.04 -5.51
N ALA A 74 4.26 13.41 -5.52
CA ALA A 74 5.25 12.83 -4.60
C ALA A 74 5.80 13.94 -3.70
N PRO A 75 6.08 13.66 -2.41
CA PRO A 75 6.71 14.65 -1.54
C PRO A 75 8.01 15.19 -2.13
N ALA A 76 8.30 16.48 -1.94
CA ALA A 76 9.47 17.10 -2.54
C ALA A 76 10.80 16.51 -2.01
N GLY A 77 11.71 16.22 -2.94
CA GLY A 77 13.06 15.75 -2.64
C GLY A 77 13.11 14.37 -1.96
N VAL A 78 12.14 13.51 -2.27
CA VAL A 78 12.17 12.11 -1.85
C VAL A 78 12.12 11.17 -3.05
N VAL A 79 12.84 10.06 -2.95
CA VAL A 79 12.68 8.90 -3.83
C VAL A 79 12.28 7.73 -2.96
N VAL A 80 11.21 7.04 -3.34
CA VAL A 80 10.75 5.84 -2.63
C VAL A 80 11.18 4.63 -3.42
N MET A 81 11.84 3.70 -2.74
CA MET A 81 12.17 2.40 -3.32
C MET A 81 11.65 1.27 -2.42
N GLN A 82 11.39 0.12 -3.03
CA GLN A 82 11.02 -1.08 -2.30
C GLN A 82 11.82 -2.28 -2.78
N ASN A 83 11.98 -3.26 -1.92
CA ASN A 83 12.55 -4.54 -2.28
C ASN A 83 11.68 -5.68 -1.73
N THR A 84 11.66 -6.80 -2.45
CA THR A 84 11.02 -8.03 -1.98
C THR A 84 12.10 -9.05 -1.63
N ARG A 85 12.14 -9.48 -0.37
CA ARG A 85 13.05 -10.54 0.10
C ARG A 85 12.26 -11.50 0.98
N ARG A 86 12.44 -12.81 0.78
CA ARG A 86 11.71 -13.86 1.54
C ARG A 86 10.19 -13.64 1.56
N ASN A 87 9.61 -13.30 0.40
CA ASN A 87 8.18 -12.99 0.22
C ASN A 87 7.64 -11.80 1.03
N LYS A 88 8.52 -10.96 1.58
CA LYS A 88 8.14 -9.70 2.23
C LYS A 88 8.60 -8.54 1.37
N THR A 89 7.66 -7.67 1.00
CA THR A 89 7.97 -6.39 0.36
C THR A 89 8.10 -5.33 1.43
N ARG A 90 9.22 -4.60 1.42
CA ARG A 90 9.47 -3.47 2.33
C ARG A 90 9.98 -2.28 1.56
N GLY A 91 9.53 -1.11 1.99
CA GLY A 91 9.82 0.16 1.37
C GLY A 91 10.67 1.06 2.25
N ILE A 92 11.43 1.95 1.63
CA ILE A 92 12.17 3.01 2.31
C ILE A 92 12.20 4.27 1.47
N ILE A 93 12.10 5.40 2.15
CA ILE A 93 12.26 6.72 1.55
C ILE A 93 13.73 7.12 1.60
N LEU A 94 14.20 7.64 0.47
CA LEU A 94 15.53 8.21 0.29
C LEU A 94 15.37 9.73 0.19
N ARG A 95 15.92 10.47 1.15
CA ARG A 95 15.90 11.94 1.11
C ARG A 95 17.07 12.41 0.25
N LEU A 96 16.77 13.09 -0.85
CA LEU A 96 17.73 13.53 -1.85
C LEU A 96 17.46 14.99 -2.26
N ASP A 97 18.51 15.72 -2.59
CA ASP A 97 18.37 17.09 -3.11
C ASP A 97 17.80 17.09 -4.53
N ASN A 98 18.18 16.11 -5.35
CA ASN A 98 17.68 15.95 -6.73
C ASN A 98 17.02 14.58 -6.93
N ALA A 99 15.76 14.47 -6.49
CA ALA A 99 14.97 13.25 -6.61
C ALA A 99 14.52 12.93 -8.05
N ASN A 100 14.39 13.94 -8.91
CA ASN A 100 13.80 13.81 -10.25
C ASN A 100 14.66 12.99 -11.22
N VAL A 101 15.91 12.68 -10.87
CA VAL A 101 16.83 11.86 -11.69
C VAL A 101 16.39 10.39 -11.74
N TYR A 102 15.68 9.91 -10.71
CA TYR A 102 15.31 8.51 -10.58
C TYR A 102 13.83 8.32 -10.94
N LYS A 103 13.55 7.35 -11.81
CA LYS A 103 12.22 7.08 -12.35
C LYS A 103 11.68 5.74 -11.82
N PRO A 104 10.35 5.56 -11.77
CA PRO A 104 9.76 4.26 -11.45
C PRO A 104 10.36 3.13 -12.30
N GLY A 105 10.73 2.02 -11.68
CA GLY A 105 11.37 0.89 -12.36
C GLY A 105 12.91 0.94 -12.36
N ASP A 106 13.53 2.06 -11.98
CA ASP A 106 14.99 2.10 -11.76
C ASP A 106 15.38 1.17 -10.61
N SER A 107 16.36 0.30 -10.85
CA SER A 107 17.02 -0.51 -9.83
C SER A 107 18.19 0.25 -9.25
N LEU A 108 18.16 0.55 -7.96
CA LEU A 108 19.21 1.28 -7.27
C LEU A 108 19.98 0.36 -6.34
N ARG A 109 21.28 0.59 -6.25
CA ARG A 109 22.15 0.11 -5.18
C ARG A 109 22.71 1.32 -4.45
N ILE A 110 22.51 1.35 -3.14
CA ILE A 110 22.76 2.53 -2.32
C ILE A 110 23.74 2.17 -1.22
N ASN A 111 24.80 2.95 -1.08
CA ASN A 111 25.67 2.92 0.08
C ASN A 111 25.04 3.72 1.23
N ILE A 112 24.69 3.02 2.30
CA ILE A 112 23.97 3.56 3.46
C ILE A 112 24.86 3.71 4.69
N GLU A 113 26.14 3.35 4.61
CA GLU A 113 27.08 3.51 5.73
C GLU A 113 27.30 4.98 6.08
N GLY A 114 27.24 5.28 7.38
CA GLY A 114 27.36 6.64 7.92
C GLY A 114 26.17 7.54 7.60
N LYS A 115 25.10 7.01 7.01
CA LYS A 115 23.85 7.75 6.73
C LYS A 115 22.92 7.70 7.94
N THR A 116 21.98 8.63 8.02
CA THR A 116 21.06 8.72 9.16
C THR A 116 19.70 8.14 8.81
N LEU A 117 19.24 7.17 9.58
CA LEU A 117 17.88 6.65 9.56
C LEU A 117 17.02 7.43 10.57
N THR A 118 15.95 8.05 10.11
CA THR A 118 15.16 9.02 10.89
C THR A 118 13.71 9.06 10.41
N LYS A 119 12.80 9.60 11.23
CA LYS A 119 11.42 9.90 10.80
C LYS A 119 11.29 11.37 10.40
N VAL A 120 10.68 11.63 9.25
CA VAL A 120 10.29 12.97 8.81
C VAL A 120 8.80 12.94 8.46
N ASN A 121 8.01 13.77 9.15
CA ASN A 121 6.55 13.79 9.08
C ASN A 121 5.94 12.38 9.31
N GLY A 122 6.45 11.63 10.28
CA GLY A 122 5.97 10.28 10.60
C GLY A 122 6.59 9.16 9.76
N SER A 123 6.97 9.41 8.51
CA SER A 123 7.57 8.41 7.61
C SER A 123 9.08 8.21 7.84
N LEU A 124 9.53 6.96 7.81
CA LEU A 124 10.92 6.56 7.97
C LEU A 124 11.74 6.77 6.69
N GLN A 125 12.86 7.49 6.81
CA GLN A 125 13.69 7.92 5.68
C GLN A 125 15.18 7.76 5.98
N ILE A 126 15.98 7.62 4.93
CA ILE A 126 17.44 7.71 4.99
C ILE A 126 17.87 9.11 4.53
N LYS A 127 18.61 9.83 5.38
CA LYS A 127 19.18 11.16 5.13
C LYS A 127 20.70 11.13 4.96
N GLY A 128 21.24 12.18 4.34
CA GLY A 128 22.68 12.35 4.10
C GLY A 128 23.19 11.62 2.86
N LEU A 129 22.29 11.16 1.98
CA LEU A 129 22.61 10.53 0.71
C LEU A 129 23.08 11.58 -0.30
N THR A 130 24.15 11.26 -1.01
CA THR A 130 24.68 12.05 -2.14
C THR A 130 24.51 11.25 -3.44
N SER A 131 24.65 11.89 -4.59
CA SER A 131 24.63 11.18 -5.88
C SER A 131 25.67 10.06 -5.95
N GLU A 132 26.85 10.25 -5.35
CA GLU A 132 27.93 9.24 -5.26
C GLU A 132 27.54 8.01 -4.45
N SER A 133 26.61 8.15 -3.50
CA SER A 133 26.12 7.03 -2.70
C SER A 133 25.16 6.12 -3.47
N ILE A 134 24.67 6.55 -4.64
CA ILE A 134 23.65 5.84 -5.41
C ILE A 134 24.21 5.40 -6.75
N THR A 135 24.16 4.10 -7.00
CA THR A 135 24.41 3.53 -8.33
C THR A 135 23.11 3.05 -8.94
N LYS A 136 22.74 3.58 -10.11
CA LYS A 136 21.70 2.96 -10.93
C LYS A 136 22.25 1.68 -11.55
N VAL A 137 21.62 0.55 -11.28
CA VAL A 137 22.06 -0.79 -11.72
C VAL A 137 21.37 -1.20 -13.01
N SER A 138 20.09 -0.90 -13.13
CA SER A 138 19.27 -1.21 -14.31
C SER A 138 17.98 -0.38 -14.32
N GLU A 139 17.26 -0.41 -15.42
CA GLU A 139 16.01 0.32 -15.66
C GLU A 139 14.86 -0.66 -15.97
N ASP A 140 13.63 -0.15 -16.02
CA ASP A 140 12.41 -0.89 -16.39
C ASP A 140 12.18 -2.20 -15.62
N ARG A 141 12.54 -2.21 -14.34
CA ARG A 141 12.28 -3.36 -13.47
C ARG A 141 10.80 -3.41 -13.09
N PRO A 142 10.21 -4.62 -13.05
CA PRO A 142 8.83 -4.78 -12.62
C PRO A 142 8.68 -4.36 -11.15
N ILE A 143 7.64 -3.58 -10.87
CA ILE A 143 7.29 -3.13 -9.53
C ILE A 143 6.26 -4.12 -8.95
N ASN A 144 6.59 -4.68 -7.78
CA ASN A 144 5.69 -5.58 -7.07
C ASN A 144 4.59 -4.79 -6.32
N VAL A 145 3.37 -4.77 -6.84
CA VAL A 145 2.22 -4.09 -6.22
C VAL A 145 1.49 -5.04 -5.27
N GLN A 146 1.37 -4.67 -4.00
CA GLN A 146 0.70 -5.50 -2.99
C GLN A 146 -0.82 -5.23 -3.00
N SER A 147 -1.63 -6.22 -3.37
CA SER A 147 -3.08 -6.13 -3.20
C SER A 147 -3.45 -6.28 -1.72
N THR A 148 -4.14 -5.32 -1.13
CA THR A 148 -4.46 -5.29 0.30
C THR A 148 -5.73 -4.49 0.61
N SER A 149 -6.18 -4.51 1.85
CA SER A 149 -7.29 -3.69 2.36
C SER A 149 -6.80 -2.55 3.25
N SER A 150 -7.61 -1.50 3.39
CA SER A 150 -7.38 -0.42 4.37
C SER A 150 -7.18 -0.97 5.79
N TYR A 151 -8.02 -1.92 6.19
CA TYR A 151 -7.93 -2.59 7.49
C TYR A 151 -6.56 -3.24 7.73
N SER A 152 -6.01 -3.93 6.71
CA SER A 152 -4.71 -4.59 6.84
C SER A 152 -3.57 -3.57 6.94
N ILE A 153 -3.67 -2.46 6.20
CA ILE A 153 -2.70 -1.35 6.27
C ILE A 153 -2.71 -0.74 7.68
N ASN A 154 -3.88 -0.43 8.22
CA ASN A 154 -4.03 0.19 9.53
C ASN A 154 -3.62 -0.75 10.68
N LEU A 155 -3.89 -2.05 10.55
CA LEU A 155 -3.48 -3.04 11.56
C LEU A 155 -1.96 -3.27 11.57
N LYS A 156 -1.28 -3.11 10.43
CA LYS A 156 0.14 -3.44 10.25
C LYS A 156 0.90 -2.35 9.48
N PRO A 157 0.91 -1.10 9.96
CA PRO A 157 1.47 0.04 9.22
C PRO A 157 2.93 -0.17 8.80
N GLY A 158 3.74 -0.76 9.68
CA GLY A 158 5.16 -0.99 9.42
C GLY A 158 5.46 -1.98 8.27
N GLU A 159 4.48 -2.78 7.84
CA GLU A 159 4.62 -3.69 6.69
C GLU A 159 4.36 -3.00 5.35
N PHE A 160 3.53 -1.96 5.35
CA PHE A 160 3.05 -1.29 4.14
C PHE A 160 3.69 0.08 3.91
N GLU A 161 4.18 0.73 4.96
CA GLU A 161 4.89 2.01 4.86
C GLU A 161 5.97 1.97 3.76
N SER A 162 5.95 3.00 2.92
CA SER A 162 6.85 3.20 1.78
C SER A 162 6.77 2.12 0.69
N THR A 163 5.72 1.30 0.67
CA THR A 163 5.47 0.32 -0.39
C THR A 163 4.32 0.77 -1.29
N VAL A 164 4.28 0.26 -2.53
CA VAL A 164 3.11 0.44 -3.40
C VAL A 164 2.07 -0.65 -3.13
N VAL A 165 0.83 -0.23 -2.91
CA VAL A 165 -0.31 -1.09 -2.63
C VAL A 165 -1.45 -0.81 -3.61
N LYS A 166 -2.30 -1.81 -3.82
CA LYS A 166 -3.57 -1.67 -4.53
C LYS A 166 -4.72 -2.01 -3.58
N ILE A 167 -5.64 -1.07 -3.43
CA ILE A 167 -6.91 -1.22 -2.72
C ILE A 167 -8.01 -1.39 -3.76
N THR A 168 -8.67 -2.53 -3.74
CA THR A 168 -9.73 -2.88 -4.70
C THR A 168 -11.09 -2.46 -4.16
N SER A 169 -11.91 -1.81 -4.98
CA SER A 169 -13.28 -1.37 -4.65
C SER A 169 -13.34 -0.45 -3.42
N GLY A 170 -12.51 0.59 -3.41
CA GLY A 170 -12.59 1.66 -2.40
C GLY A 170 -13.73 2.63 -2.72
N THR A 171 -14.50 3.02 -1.71
CA THR A 171 -15.59 4.01 -1.84
C THR A 171 -15.17 5.32 -1.20
N VAL A 172 -15.29 6.43 -1.94
CA VAL A 172 -14.99 7.76 -1.41
C VAL A 172 -16.10 8.18 -0.44
N ASN A 173 -15.72 8.62 0.76
CA ASN A 173 -16.62 9.06 1.82
C ASN A 173 -16.21 10.46 2.31
N PRO A 174 -17.13 11.45 2.33
CA PRO A 174 -18.50 11.39 1.81
C PRO A 174 -18.53 11.11 0.30
N ILE A 175 -19.66 10.60 -0.19
CA ILE A 175 -19.85 10.36 -1.63
C ILE A 175 -19.67 11.71 -2.36
N PRO A 176 -18.78 11.79 -3.36
CA PRO A 176 -18.51 13.03 -4.07
C PRO A 176 -19.70 13.48 -4.91
N THR A 177 -19.75 14.77 -5.19
CA THR A 177 -20.65 15.40 -6.14
C THR A 177 -19.96 15.57 -7.49
N LEU A 178 -20.73 15.81 -8.55
CA LEU A 178 -20.16 16.09 -9.87
C LEU A 178 -19.31 17.36 -9.83
N GLY A 179 -18.13 17.30 -10.45
CA GLY A 179 -17.15 18.38 -10.42
C GLY A 179 -16.20 18.38 -9.21
N ASP A 180 -16.43 17.54 -8.19
CA ASP A 180 -15.44 17.37 -7.11
C ASP A 180 -14.15 16.77 -7.68
N THR A 181 -13.00 17.30 -7.29
CA THR A 181 -11.69 16.91 -7.82
C THR A 181 -10.88 16.07 -6.83
N PHE A 182 -9.79 15.46 -7.30
CA PHE A 182 -8.88 14.69 -6.45
C PHE A 182 -8.10 15.56 -5.44
N THR A 183 -7.91 16.85 -5.70
CA THR A 183 -7.10 17.76 -4.88
C THR A 183 -7.39 17.63 -3.38
N GLY A 184 -6.32 17.48 -2.59
CA GLY A 184 -6.34 17.34 -1.14
C GLY A 184 -6.58 15.90 -0.67
N ASP A 185 -7.11 15.78 0.56
CA ASP A 185 -7.39 14.50 1.21
C ASP A 185 -8.81 14.02 0.91
N LYS A 186 -8.94 12.72 0.65
CA LYS A 186 -10.22 12.02 0.47
C LYS A 186 -10.23 10.75 1.30
N SER A 187 -11.27 10.52 2.11
CA SER A 187 -11.38 9.28 2.87
C SER A 187 -11.91 8.16 1.98
N ILE A 188 -11.18 7.05 1.90
CA ILE A 188 -11.54 5.86 1.12
C ILE A 188 -11.94 4.75 2.08
N VAL A 189 -13.23 4.40 2.08
CA VAL A 189 -13.77 3.26 2.83
C VAL A 189 -13.57 1.98 2.01
N ASN A 190 -12.97 0.96 2.62
CA ASN A 190 -12.73 -0.34 1.99
C ASN A 190 -13.02 -1.48 2.99
N GLY A 191 -14.23 -2.01 2.92
CA GLY A 191 -14.67 -3.08 3.82
C GLY A 191 -14.81 -2.59 5.26
N ALA A 192 -13.98 -3.11 6.16
CA ALA A 192 -14.09 -2.89 7.61
C ALA A 192 -13.43 -1.60 8.11
N ASP A 193 -12.68 -0.89 7.26
CA ASP A 193 -11.91 0.29 7.67
C ASP A 193 -11.74 1.29 6.51
N SER A 194 -11.10 2.42 6.78
CA SER A 194 -10.82 3.47 5.82
C SER A 194 -9.34 3.87 5.78
N ILE A 195 -8.92 4.50 4.68
CA ILE A 195 -7.61 5.11 4.54
C ILE A 195 -7.74 6.45 3.84
N ILE A 196 -6.86 7.40 4.14
CA ILE A 196 -6.82 8.68 3.46
C ILE A 196 -6.09 8.52 2.12
N LEU A 197 -6.72 8.92 1.03
CA LEU A 197 -6.08 9.16 -0.25
C LEU A 197 -5.66 10.63 -0.32
N HIS A 198 -4.38 10.87 -0.55
CA HIS A 198 -3.82 12.21 -0.66
C HIS A 198 -3.46 12.52 -2.11
N THR A 199 -3.84 13.71 -2.58
CA THR A 199 -3.39 14.25 -3.86
C THR A 199 -2.98 15.71 -3.71
N GLU A 200 -1.72 16.00 -3.99
CA GLU A 200 -1.16 17.35 -4.02
C GLU A 200 -1.80 18.17 -5.15
N PRO A 201 -2.00 19.50 -4.98
CA PRO A 201 -2.49 20.38 -6.05
C PRO A 201 -1.60 20.40 -7.29
N THR A 202 -0.32 20.06 -7.14
CA THR A 202 0.64 19.97 -8.25
C THR A 202 0.51 18.67 -9.05
N ALA A 203 -0.29 17.71 -8.60
CA ALA A 203 -0.46 16.45 -9.31
C ALA A 203 -1.11 16.67 -10.68
N ASN A 204 -0.61 16.00 -11.71
CA ASN A 204 -1.12 16.12 -13.08
C ASN A 204 -2.58 15.64 -13.27
N TYR A 205 -3.16 15.02 -12.25
CA TYR A 205 -4.54 14.54 -12.21
C TYR A 205 -5.35 15.19 -11.07
N ALA A 206 -4.80 16.18 -10.37
CA ALA A 206 -5.44 16.83 -9.22
C ALA A 206 -6.85 17.36 -9.56
N GLU A 207 -6.98 18.00 -10.72
CA GLU A 207 -8.24 18.58 -11.23
C GLU A 207 -9.17 17.57 -11.92
N ALA A 208 -8.80 16.28 -11.98
CA ALA A 208 -9.70 15.26 -12.52
C ALA A 208 -10.83 14.96 -11.52
N GLU A 209 -12.03 14.66 -12.04
CA GLU A 209 -13.18 14.36 -11.18
C GLU A 209 -12.96 13.11 -10.33
N VAL A 210 -13.24 13.20 -9.03
CA VAL A 210 -13.10 12.06 -8.13
C VAL A 210 -14.27 11.08 -8.34
N PRO A 211 -14.02 9.77 -8.52
CA PRO A 211 -15.08 8.77 -8.65
C PRO A 211 -15.73 8.48 -7.29
N ALA A 212 -16.97 8.01 -7.27
CA ALA A 212 -17.57 7.50 -6.04
C ALA A 212 -16.93 6.18 -5.59
N THR A 213 -16.57 5.31 -6.53
CA THR A 213 -15.88 4.06 -6.25
C THR A 213 -14.80 3.81 -7.30
N ALA A 214 -13.65 3.29 -6.90
CA ALA A 214 -12.58 2.89 -7.81
C ALA A 214 -11.63 1.88 -7.15
N ASN A 215 -10.72 1.35 -7.96
CA ASN A 215 -9.50 0.73 -7.49
C ASN A 215 -8.41 1.80 -7.36
N PHE A 216 -7.75 1.85 -6.21
CA PHE A 216 -6.72 2.84 -5.91
C PHE A 216 -5.38 2.15 -5.73
N THR A 217 -4.42 2.43 -6.61
CA THR A 217 -3.02 2.04 -6.45
C THR A 217 -2.22 3.25 -5.99
N GLY A 218 -1.27 3.07 -5.07
CA GLY A 218 -0.46 4.19 -4.59
C GLY A 218 0.57 3.79 -3.56
N ILE A 219 1.45 4.72 -3.23
CA ILE A 219 2.50 4.53 -2.22
C ILE A 219 1.92 4.89 -0.85
N VAL A 220 2.13 4.02 0.13
CA VAL A 220 1.70 4.29 1.51
C VAL A 220 2.73 5.16 2.21
N PHE A 221 2.29 6.31 2.70
CA PHE A 221 3.07 7.19 3.57
C PHE A 221 2.44 7.25 4.95
N VAL A 222 3.30 7.45 5.95
CA VAL A 222 2.87 7.94 7.26
C VAL A 222 3.02 9.45 7.24
N SER A 223 1.95 10.16 7.58
CA SER A 223 1.92 11.59 7.82
C SER A 223 1.72 11.86 9.31
N GLN A 224 1.99 13.06 9.79
CA GLN A 224 1.62 13.47 11.15
C GLN A 224 0.52 14.53 11.09
N ALA A 225 -0.58 14.27 11.78
CA ALA A 225 -1.62 15.25 12.02
C ALA A 225 -1.11 16.36 12.96
N SER A 226 -1.86 17.47 13.04
CA SER A 226 -1.48 18.64 13.84
C SER A 226 -1.36 18.36 15.34
N ASP A 227 -2.00 17.31 15.82
CA ASP A 227 -1.94 16.82 17.21
C ASP A 227 -0.77 15.84 17.45
N GLY A 228 0.04 15.55 16.43
CA GLY A 228 1.17 14.62 16.49
C GLY A 228 0.81 13.16 16.22
N THR A 229 -0.45 12.84 15.92
CA THR A 229 -0.88 11.47 15.61
C THR A 229 -0.39 11.05 14.23
N ASP A 230 0.20 9.85 14.13
CA ASP A 230 0.59 9.25 12.86
C ASP A 230 -0.68 8.84 12.07
N VAL A 231 -0.84 9.36 10.85
CA VAL A 231 -1.96 9.07 9.94
C VAL A 231 -1.43 8.41 8.67
N LEU A 232 -1.97 7.24 8.34
CA LEU A 232 -1.62 6.52 7.11
C LEU A 232 -2.37 7.12 5.92
N GLN A 233 -1.62 7.38 4.86
CA GLN A 233 -2.13 7.92 3.62
C GLN A 233 -1.66 7.05 2.44
N ILE A 234 -2.51 6.90 1.43
CA ILE A 234 -2.14 6.36 0.13
C ILE A 234 -2.01 7.50 -0.88
N TRP A 235 -0.90 7.52 -1.61
CA TRP A 235 -0.58 8.56 -2.59
C TRP A 235 -0.47 7.90 -3.98
N PRO A 236 -1.54 7.95 -4.81
CA PRO A 236 -1.47 7.49 -6.19
C PRO A 236 -0.40 8.27 -6.95
N ARG A 237 0.40 7.60 -7.79
CA ARG A 237 1.49 8.28 -8.48
C ARG A 237 0.93 9.12 -9.62
N THR A 238 -0.07 8.61 -10.32
CA THR A 238 -0.70 9.28 -11.46
C THR A 238 -2.18 8.90 -11.53
N GLY A 239 -2.93 9.58 -12.40
CA GLY A 239 -4.32 9.20 -12.68
C GLY A 239 -4.49 7.76 -13.20
N SER A 240 -3.46 7.16 -13.82
CA SER A 240 -3.51 5.77 -14.29
C SER A 240 -3.44 4.73 -13.17
N ASP A 241 -3.01 5.12 -11.97
CA ASP A 241 -3.05 4.25 -10.80
C ASP A 241 -4.49 4.10 -10.24
N ILE A 242 -5.45 4.85 -10.78
CA ILE A 242 -6.87 4.83 -10.39
C ILE A 242 -7.69 4.18 -11.50
N THR A 243 -8.13 2.94 -11.28
CA THR A 243 -8.82 2.13 -12.31
C THR A 243 -10.24 1.78 -11.88
N ASP A 244 -11.04 1.25 -12.81
CA ASP A 244 -12.39 0.73 -12.50
C ASP A 244 -13.30 1.78 -11.85
N ARG A 245 -13.24 3.01 -12.39
CA ARG A 245 -13.91 4.19 -11.84
C ARG A 245 -15.42 4.14 -12.08
N ILE A 246 -16.18 4.31 -11.01
CA ILE A 246 -17.63 4.49 -11.02
C ILE A 246 -17.91 5.94 -10.63
N ALA A 247 -18.54 6.68 -11.54
CA ALA A 247 -18.88 8.09 -11.33
C ALA A 247 -19.84 8.27 -10.15
N PRO A 248 -19.81 9.43 -9.46
CA PRO A 248 -20.81 9.74 -8.45
C PRO A 248 -22.23 9.78 -9.03
N PRO A 249 -23.26 9.54 -8.20
CA PRO A 249 -24.64 9.63 -8.64
C PRO A 249 -24.95 11.06 -9.13
N ASP A 250 -25.36 11.19 -10.38
CA ASP A 250 -25.84 12.45 -10.94
C ASP A 250 -27.31 12.68 -10.53
N PRO A 251 -27.64 13.70 -9.72
CA PRO A 251 -29.02 14.00 -9.36
C PRO A 251 -29.90 14.41 -10.56
N ASN A 252 -29.28 14.96 -11.61
CA ASN A 252 -29.90 15.47 -12.83
C ASN A 252 -29.63 14.57 -14.05
N GLY A 253 -29.00 13.41 -13.83
CA GLY A 253 -28.63 12.51 -14.91
C GLY A 253 -29.86 11.89 -15.58
N PRO A 254 -29.69 11.22 -16.73
CA PRO A 254 -30.78 10.51 -17.42
C PRO A 254 -31.33 9.32 -16.62
N LYS A 255 -30.72 8.99 -15.47
CA LYS A 255 -31.23 8.01 -14.49
C LYS A 255 -31.89 8.76 -13.34
N LEU A 256 -32.68 8.04 -12.55
CA LEU A 256 -33.48 8.54 -11.44
C LEU A 256 -32.78 9.36 -10.32
N GLY A 257 -31.48 9.65 -10.41
CA GLY A 257 -30.73 10.46 -9.44
C GLY A 257 -30.81 9.96 -7.99
N LYS A 258 -30.59 10.87 -7.03
CA LYS A 258 -30.68 10.56 -5.58
C LYS A 258 -32.16 10.54 -5.15
N PHE A 259 -32.55 9.47 -4.45
CA PHE A 259 -33.88 9.27 -3.85
C PHE A 259 -35.08 9.61 -4.76
N PRO A 260 -35.20 9.00 -5.94
CA PRO A 260 -36.35 9.21 -6.83
C PRO A 260 -37.70 8.88 -6.16
N VAL A 261 -37.67 7.91 -5.25
CA VAL A 261 -38.80 7.48 -4.45
C VAL A 261 -38.34 7.40 -3.00
N ILE A 262 -39.14 7.94 -2.10
CA ILE A 262 -38.94 7.84 -0.65
C ILE A 262 -40.15 7.17 0.00
N ILE A 263 -39.92 6.48 1.12
CA ILE A 263 -40.99 5.88 1.92
C ILE A 263 -41.51 6.96 2.87
N THR A 264 -42.78 7.31 2.75
CA THR A 264 -43.42 8.33 3.60
C THR A 264 -44.32 7.72 4.68
N GLY A 265 -44.60 6.41 4.59
CA GLY A 265 -45.39 5.69 5.57
C GLY A 265 -45.25 4.19 5.43
N PHE A 266 -45.34 3.50 6.56
CA PHE A 266 -45.43 2.06 6.65
C PHE A 266 -46.38 1.70 7.78
N VAL A 267 -47.34 0.80 7.53
CA VAL A 267 -48.23 0.27 8.55
C VAL A 267 -48.24 -1.25 8.43
N ASN A 268 -47.68 -1.90 9.45
CA ASN A 268 -47.92 -3.31 9.71
C ASN A 268 -49.23 -3.45 10.51
N ASP A 269 -50.11 -4.34 10.09
CA ASP A 269 -51.33 -4.69 10.84
C ASP A 269 -52.27 -3.49 11.08
N ALA A 270 -52.82 -2.95 9.98
CA ALA A 270 -53.74 -1.81 10.04
C ALA A 270 -55.00 -2.17 10.86
N LYS A 271 -55.21 -1.46 11.97
CA LYS A 271 -56.32 -1.70 12.92
C LYS A 271 -57.68 -1.63 12.22
N GLY A 272 -58.44 -2.73 12.27
CA GLY A 272 -59.82 -2.79 11.78
C GLY A 272 -60.11 -3.77 10.65
N GLY A 273 -59.12 -4.56 10.20
CA GLY A 273 -59.35 -5.67 9.27
C GLY A 273 -58.46 -6.88 9.59
N ASP A 274 -59.06 -8.04 9.85
CA ASP A 274 -58.40 -9.33 10.08
C ASP A 274 -57.96 -9.98 8.76
N ALA A 275 -57.17 -9.25 7.97
CA ALA A 275 -56.81 -9.67 6.60
C ALA A 275 -55.31 -9.64 6.31
N ASN A 276 -54.46 -9.38 7.31
CA ASN A 276 -52.99 -9.38 7.18
C ASN A 276 -52.49 -8.53 6.00
N TYR A 277 -52.99 -7.29 5.85
CA TYR A 277 -52.49 -6.38 4.83
C TYR A 277 -51.39 -5.48 5.40
N GLU A 278 -50.20 -5.51 4.80
CA GLU A 278 -49.17 -4.51 5.00
C GLU A 278 -49.32 -3.35 4.01
N TYR A 279 -49.24 -2.11 4.52
CA TYR A 279 -49.30 -0.91 3.70
C TYR A 279 -47.95 -0.23 3.64
N PHE A 280 -47.50 0.05 2.43
CA PHE A 280 -46.36 0.94 2.15
C PHE A 280 -46.86 2.16 1.41
N GLN A 281 -46.46 3.34 1.87
CA GLN A 281 -46.68 4.60 1.18
C GLN A 281 -45.36 5.11 0.64
N PHE A 282 -45.35 5.35 -0.67
CA PHE A 282 -44.22 5.92 -1.39
C PHE A 282 -44.58 7.31 -1.90
N MET A 283 -43.58 8.19 -1.95
CA MET A 283 -43.65 9.48 -2.63
C MET A 283 -42.54 9.56 -3.65
N ALA A 284 -42.91 9.81 -4.90
CA ALA A 284 -41.95 10.19 -5.92
C ALA A 284 -41.48 11.63 -5.65
N THR A 285 -40.16 11.86 -5.69
CA THR A 285 -39.56 13.20 -5.52
C THR A 285 -39.44 13.95 -6.84
N ARG A 286 -39.84 13.31 -7.93
CA ARG A 286 -39.79 13.78 -9.32
C ARG A 286 -40.78 12.96 -10.16
N ASP A 287 -41.03 13.39 -11.40
CA ASP A 287 -41.76 12.57 -12.36
C ASP A 287 -40.95 11.32 -12.73
N ILE A 288 -41.61 10.16 -12.77
CA ILE A 288 -41.01 8.86 -13.05
C ILE A 288 -41.80 8.17 -14.16
N ASN A 289 -41.12 7.80 -15.24
CA ASN A 289 -41.65 6.88 -16.23
C ASN A 289 -41.33 5.43 -15.81
N PHE A 290 -42.33 4.71 -15.27
CA PHE A 290 -42.17 3.33 -14.82
C PHE A 290 -42.03 2.32 -15.98
N GLU A 291 -42.40 2.68 -17.21
CA GLU A 291 -42.16 1.84 -18.40
C GLU A 291 -40.68 1.81 -18.78
N GLU A 292 -39.98 2.94 -18.60
CA GLU A 292 -38.54 3.07 -18.86
C GLU A 292 -37.69 2.65 -17.66
N THR A 293 -38.16 2.91 -16.44
CA THR A 293 -37.46 2.51 -15.22
C THR A 293 -38.37 1.70 -14.29
N PRO A 294 -38.49 0.38 -14.53
CA PRO A 294 -39.27 -0.51 -13.69
C PRO A 294 -38.74 -0.52 -12.26
N MET A 295 -39.65 -0.41 -11.29
CA MET A 295 -39.33 -0.49 -9.87
C MET A 295 -40.06 -1.66 -9.23
N ALA A 296 -39.43 -2.27 -8.23
CA ALA A 296 -40.05 -3.29 -7.41
C ALA A 296 -39.81 -2.97 -5.94
N VAL A 297 -40.81 -3.27 -5.11
CA VAL A 297 -40.70 -3.28 -3.66
C VAL A 297 -40.52 -4.73 -3.25
N VAL A 298 -39.41 -5.03 -2.58
CA VAL A 298 -39.16 -6.36 -2.02
C VAL A 298 -39.33 -6.27 -0.52
N THR A 299 -40.32 -6.97 0.00
CA THR A 299 -40.56 -7.13 1.43
C THR A 299 -40.07 -8.50 1.86
N CYS A 300 -39.40 -8.60 3.00
CA CYS A 300 -39.10 -9.88 3.62
C CYS A 300 -39.98 -10.07 4.86
N THR A 301 -40.72 -11.18 4.91
CA THR A 301 -41.40 -11.63 6.12
C THR A 301 -40.39 -12.32 7.01
N ASN A 302 -39.81 -11.60 7.96
CA ASN A 302 -39.17 -12.23 9.11
C ASN A 302 -40.16 -12.24 10.28
N ALA A 303 -41.13 -13.15 10.25
CA ALA A 303 -41.69 -13.63 11.51
C ALA A 303 -40.50 -14.27 12.22
N GLY A 304 -40.01 -13.65 13.30
CA GLY A 304 -38.68 -13.82 13.93
C GLY A 304 -38.20 -15.23 14.34
N THR A 305 -38.75 -16.28 13.75
CA THR A 305 -38.50 -17.70 13.98
C THR A 305 -37.97 -18.46 12.76
N ALA A 306 -37.88 -17.84 11.56
CA ALA A 306 -37.38 -18.51 10.34
C ALA A 306 -35.93 -18.11 10.02
N GLU A 307 -35.01 -19.08 9.99
CA GLU A 307 -33.64 -18.87 9.48
C GLU A 307 -33.62 -18.85 7.94
N PRO A 308 -32.97 -17.86 7.29
CA PRO A 308 -32.82 -17.86 5.84
C PRO A 308 -31.91 -19.02 5.38
N TYR A 309 -32.23 -19.62 4.23
CA TYR A 309 -31.39 -20.67 3.64
C TYR A 309 -29.97 -20.16 3.40
N LYS A 310 -28.99 -20.94 3.85
CA LYS A 310 -27.58 -20.56 3.76
C LYS A 310 -27.16 -20.42 2.29
N GLY A 311 -26.90 -19.18 1.85
CA GLY A 311 -26.41 -18.86 0.51
C GLY A 311 -27.45 -18.35 -0.48
N THR A 312 -28.70 -18.11 -0.07
CA THR A 312 -29.70 -17.45 -0.90
C THR A 312 -29.81 -15.95 -0.61
N ALA A 313 -30.23 -15.17 -1.60
CA ALA A 313 -30.62 -13.78 -1.37
C ALA A 313 -31.84 -13.74 -0.41
N PRO A 314 -32.02 -12.65 0.36
CA PRO A 314 -33.24 -12.49 1.15
C PRO A 314 -34.44 -12.57 0.20
N ALA A 315 -35.35 -13.53 0.44
CA ALA A 315 -36.51 -13.94 -0.39
C ALA A 315 -36.38 -15.28 -1.16
N GLY A 316 -35.30 -16.03 -1.03
CA GLY A 316 -35.32 -17.46 -1.40
C GLY A 316 -36.04 -18.25 -0.31
N GLY A 317 -37.35 -18.45 -0.46
CA GLY A 317 -38.10 -19.47 0.28
C GLY A 317 -37.77 -20.89 -0.19
#